data_AF-A0A817RHV3-F1
#
_entry.id   AF-A0A817RHV3-F1
#
_cell.length_a   1.000
_cell.length_b   1.000
_cell.length_c   1.000
_cell.angle_alpha   90.00
_cell.angle_beta   90.00
_cell.angle_gamma   90.00
#
_symmetry.space_group_name_H-M   'P 1'
#
loop_
_entity.id
_entity.type
_entity.pdbx_description
1 polymer ?
#
loop_
_entity_poly.entity_id
_entity_poly.type
_entity_poly.pdbx_seq_one_letter_code
_entity_poly.pdbx_strand_id
1 'polypeptide(L)'
;GTSRPVLYHVLHDENGFSSDDIQQLTYWLCHTDARCSKSVSIPVPVHYAHLATYASHAYEFDHSDDGLSESENDKDQEELITLEDIKTKLIILNNDIQDTMWFV
;
A
#
# COMPACT_ATOMS: atom_id res chain seq x y z
N GLY A 1 16.71 20.65 -2.37
CA GLY A 1 16.79 19.29 -2.93
C GLY A 1 16.29 19.29 -4.36
N THR A 2 16.49 18.20 -5.10
CA THR A 2 16.00 18.03 -6.49
C THR A 2 14.75 17.16 -6.47
N SER A 3 13.67 17.60 -7.12
CA SER A 3 12.41 16.86 -7.20
C SER A 3 12.58 15.55 -7.99
N ARG A 4 11.86 14.49 -7.59
CA ARG A 4 11.79 13.22 -8.32
C ARG A 4 10.44 13.14 -9.04
N PRO A 5 10.38 13.33 -10.37
CA PRO A 5 9.14 13.19 -11.11
C PRO A 5 8.70 11.73 -11.17
N VAL A 6 7.40 11.49 -11.16
CA VAL A 6 6.80 10.15 -11.25
C VAL A 6 6.49 9.85 -12.71
N LEU A 7 6.84 8.65 -13.15
CA LEU A 7 6.54 8.14 -14.48
C LEU A 7 5.29 7.26 -14.42
N TYR A 8 4.29 7.59 -15.23
CA TYR A 8 3.04 6.84 -15.32
C TYR A 8 2.98 6.03 -16.61
N HIS A 9 2.57 4.77 -16.52
CA HIS A 9 2.33 3.88 -17.65
C HIS A 9 0.91 3.32 -17.58
N VAL A 10 0.12 3.54 -18.62
CA VAL A 10 -1.21 2.96 -18.75
C VAL A 10 -1.06 1.56 -19.31
N LEU A 11 -1.34 0.56 -18.48
CA LEU A 11 -1.28 -0.85 -18.87
C LEU A 11 -2.57 -1.33 -19.55
N HIS A 12 -3.70 -0.74 -19.15
CA HIS A 12 -5.03 -1.14 -19.59
C HIS A 12 -5.99 0.04 -19.44
N ASP A 13 -6.82 0.28 -20.46
CA ASP A 13 -7.87 1.31 -20.45
C ASP A 13 -9.07 0.88 -21.30
N GLU A 14 -10.23 0.72 -20.65
CA GLU A 14 -11.52 0.42 -21.29
C GLU A 14 -12.39 1.68 -21.45
N ASN A 15 -12.05 2.77 -20.76
CA ASN A 15 -12.83 4.00 -20.73
C ASN A 15 -12.48 4.94 -21.89
N GLY A 16 -11.38 4.66 -22.60
CA GLY A 16 -10.97 5.42 -23.79
C GLY A 16 -10.48 6.82 -23.44
N PHE A 17 -9.75 6.97 -22.34
CA PHE A 17 -9.20 8.25 -21.93
C PHE A 17 -8.12 8.74 -22.89
N SER A 18 -8.07 10.05 -23.12
CA SER A 18 -6.91 10.66 -23.75
C SER A 18 -5.75 10.77 -22.74
N SER A 19 -4.54 10.93 -23.27
CA SER A 19 -3.36 11.20 -22.42
C SER A 19 -3.54 12.43 -21.54
N ASP A 20 -4.21 13.47 -22.05
CA ASP A 20 -4.45 14.71 -21.31
C ASP A 20 -5.43 14.48 -20.16
N ASP A 21 -6.47 13.67 -20.37
CA ASP A 21 -7.45 13.33 -19.33
C ASP A 21 -6.78 12.57 -18.18
N ILE A 22 -5.95 11.57 -18.49
CA ILE A 22 -5.24 10.78 -17.46
C ILE A 22 -4.26 11.66 -16.70
N GLN A 23 -3.51 12.54 -17.39
CA GLN A 23 -2.57 13.46 -16.75
C GLN A 23 -3.30 14.43 -15.82
N GLN A 24 -4.42 15.00 -16.27
CA GLN A 24 -5.23 15.92 -15.48
C GLN A 24 -5.86 15.24 -14.26
N LEU A 25 -6.45 14.05 -14.45
CA LEU A 25 -7.01 13.24 -13.37
C LEU A 25 -5.94 12.92 -12.32
N THR A 26 -4.79 12.43 -12.76
CA THR A 26 -3.66 12.07 -11.88
C THR A 26 -3.17 13.29 -11.10
N TYR A 27 -3.08 14.45 -11.76
CA TYR A 27 -2.72 15.71 -11.12
C TYR A 27 -3.74 16.13 -10.05
N TRP A 28 -5.04 16.04 -10.32
CA TRP A 28 -6.07 16.36 -9.33
C TRP A 28 -6.04 15.42 -8.14
N LEU A 29 -5.83 14.12 -8.36
CA LEU A 29 -5.69 13.13 -7.29
C LEU A 29 -4.48 13.40 -6.38
N CYS A 30 -3.47 14.15 -6.81
CA CYS A 30 -2.36 14.57 -5.94
C CYS A 30 -2.74 15.68 -4.95
N HIS A 31 -3.93 16.30 -5.08
CA HIS A 31 -4.38 17.43 -4.25
C HIS A 31 -5.48 17.05 -3.24
N THR A 32 -5.87 15.78 -3.18
CA THR A 32 -6.98 15.32 -2.35
C THR A 32 -6.52 14.67 -1.03
N ASP A 33 -5.28 14.91 -0.58
CA ASP A 33 -4.77 14.27 0.64
C ASP A 33 -5.38 14.95 1.88
N ALA A 34 -6.10 14.17 2.70
CA ALA A 34 -6.69 14.66 3.94
C ALA A 34 -5.67 15.07 5.00
N ARG A 35 -4.43 14.58 4.93
CA ARG A 35 -3.40 14.82 5.97
C ARG A 35 -2.64 16.13 5.79
N CYS A 36 -2.69 16.74 4.60
CA CYS A 36 -2.01 18.01 4.37
C CYS A 36 -2.70 18.85 3.30
N SER A 37 -2.63 20.17 3.44
CA SER A 37 -3.15 21.13 2.46
C SER A 37 -2.18 21.39 1.30
N LYS A 38 -1.39 20.38 0.89
CA LYS A 38 -0.34 20.50 -0.13
C LYS A 38 -0.50 19.38 -1.16
N SER A 39 -0.05 19.65 -2.39
CA SER A 39 0.09 18.59 -3.38
C SER A 39 1.13 17.57 -2.91
N VAL A 40 0.76 16.30 -2.95
CA VAL A 40 1.69 15.18 -2.79
C VAL A 40 2.33 14.82 -4.14
N SER A 41 3.41 14.04 -4.12
CA SER A 41 4.18 13.69 -5.32
C SER A 41 3.58 12.55 -6.15
N ILE A 42 2.67 11.75 -5.56
CA ILE A 42 1.95 10.63 -6.18
C ILE A 42 0.45 10.78 -5.89
N PRO A 43 -0.45 10.17 -6.69
CA PRO A 43 -1.88 10.19 -6.42
C PRO A 43 -2.19 9.67 -5.02
N VAL A 44 -3.13 10.32 -4.36
CA VAL A 44 -3.54 9.99 -2.98
C VAL A 44 -3.94 8.52 -2.79
N PRO A 45 -4.64 7.85 -3.74
CA PRO A 45 -4.93 6.42 -3.60
C PRO A 45 -3.67 5.55 -3.45
N VAL A 46 -2.60 5.85 -4.21
CA VAL A 46 -1.32 5.13 -4.12
C VAL A 46 -0.62 5.43 -2.80
N HIS A 47 -0.66 6.71 -2.40
CA HIS A 47 -0.09 7.13 -1.12
C HIS A 47 -0.75 6.41 0.07
N TYR A 48 -2.08 6.30 0.06
CA TYR A 48 -2.85 5.65 1.10
C TYR A 48 -2.65 4.14 1.15
N ALA A 49 -2.50 3.49 0.00
CA ALA A 49 -2.09 2.08 -0.04
C ALA A 49 -0.74 1.88 0.68
N HIS A 50 0.25 2.76 0.46
CA HIS A 50 1.52 2.68 1.17
C HIS A 50 1.37 2.87 2.68
N LEU A 51 0.51 3.78 3.14
CA LEU A 51 0.24 3.96 4.56
C LEU A 51 -0.43 2.72 5.17
N ALA A 52 -1.41 2.14 4.48
CA ALA A 52 -2.09 0.93 4.94
C ALA A 52 -1.11 -0.23 5.09
N THR A 53 -0.23 -0.46 4.11
CA THR A 53 0.84 -1.47 4.19
C THR A 53 1.84 -1.16 5.30
N TYR A 54 2.25 0.09 5.45
CA TYR A 54 3.18 0.46 6.52
C TYR A 54 2.57 0.25 7.91
N ALA A 55 1.32 0.67 8.09
CA ALA A 55 0.58 0.51 9.33
C ALA A 55 0.34 -0.98 9.64
N SER A 56 0.00 -1.79 8.62
CA SER A 56 -0.15 -3.23 8.81
C SER A 56 1.15 -3.86 9.34
N HIS A 57 2.30 -3.58 8.72
CA HIS A 57 3.58 -4.10 9.20
C HIS A 57 3.93 -3.66 10.63
N ALA A 58 3.55 -2.44 11.03
CA ALA A 58 3.76 -1.99 12.40
C ALA A 58 2.97 -2.84 13.42
N TYR A 59 1.74 -3.23 13.08
CA TYR A 59 0.93 -4.12 13.92
C TYR A 59 1.46 -5.56 13.99
N GLU A 60 2.04 -6.08 12.89
CA GLU A 60 2.72 -7.39 12.90
C GLU A 60 3.92 -7.39 13.86
N PHE A 61 4.70 -6.31 13.87
CA PHE A 61 5.91 -6.23 14.68
C PHE A 61 5.62 -6.19 16.19
N ASP A 62 4.54 -5.51 16.60
CA ASP A 62 4.09 -5.47 18.01
C ASP A 62 3.67 -6.86 18.54
N HIS A 63 3.19 -7.74 17.66
CA HIS A 63 2.86 -9.14 18.00
C HIS A 63 4.07 -10.08 18.02
N SER A 64 5.24 -9.63 17.57
CA SER A 64 6.45 -10.45 17.46
C SER A 64 7.40 -10.33 18.67
N ASP A 65 7.10 -9.47 19.65
CA ASP A 65 7.93 -9.30 20.85
C ASP A 65 7.77 -10.42 21.90
N ASP A 66 6.94 -11.44 21.65
CA ASP A 66 6.78 -12.59 22.56
C ASP A 66 7.65 -13.82 22.16
N GLY A 67 8.66 -13.64 21.31
CA GLY A 67 9.59 -14.73 21.00
C GLY A 67 10.67 -14.42 19.99
N LEU A 68 11.81 -13.92 20.48
CA LEU A 68 13.09 -14.06 19.77
C LEU A 68 13.37 -15.54 19.47
N SER A 69 13.24 -15.94 18.22
CA SER A 69 13.97 -17.09 17.68
C SER A 69 14.65 -16.70 16.38
N GLU A 70 15.96 -16.52 16.46
CA GLU A 70 16.84 -16.56 15.29
C GLU A 70 16.58 -17.84 14.49
N SER A 71 16.46 -17.71 13.18
CA SER A 71 16.66 -18.83 12.28
C SER A 71 17.29 -18.31 11.00
N GLU A 72 18.62 -18.27 11.00
CA GLU A 72 19.40 -18.48 9.79
C GLU A 72 19.17 -19.91 9.33
N ASN A 73 18.66 -20.09 8.11
CA ASN A 73 19.18 -21.08 7.15
C ASN A 73 18.44 -20.93 5.80
N ASP A 74 19.21 -20.52 4.80
CA ASP A 74 18.90 -20.67 3.38
C ASP A 74 18.53 -22.11 3.04
N LYS A 75 17.28 -22.32 2.59
CA LYS A 75 16.93 -23.45 1.73
C LYS A 75 15.94 -22.95 0.69
N ASP A 76 16.42 -22.90 -0.56
CA ASP A 76 15.61 -22.78 -1.76
C ASP A 76 14.67 -23.99 -1.89
N GLN A 77 13.57 -23.98 -1.14
CA GLN A 77 12.39 -24.78 -1.44
C GLN A 77 11.27 -23.79 -1.78
N GLU A 78 10.77 -23.85 -3.02
CA GLU A 78 9.45 -23.32 -3.36
C GLU A 78 8.41 -24.11 -2.55
N GLU A 79 8.26 -23.76 -1.28
CA GLU A 79 7.16 -24.22 -0.47
C GLU A 79 5.90 -23.57 -1.02
N LEU A 80 4.97 -24.39 -1.52
CA LEU A 80 3.67 -23.93 -2.00
C LEU A 80 2.93 -23.30 -0.81
N ILE A 81 2.97 -21.97 -0.75
CA ILE A 81 2.27 -21.20 0.29
C ILE A 81 0.78 -21.55 0.17
N THR A 82 0.22 -22.22 1.18
CA THR A 82 -1.20 -22.57 1.15
C THR A 82 -2.05 -21.35 1.46
N LEU A 83 -3.32 -21.37 1.04
CA LEU A 83 -4.27 -20.30 1.38
C LEU A 83 -4.45 -20.15 2.91
N GLU A 84 -4.19 -21.21 3.67
CA GLU A 84 -4.23 -21.21 5.13
C GLU A 84 -3.03 -20.46 5.70
N ASP A 85 -1.83 -20.64 5.13
CA ASP A 85 -0.63 -19.90 5.52
C ASP A 85 -0.76 -18.40 5.24
N ILE A 86 -1.39 -18.04 4.10
CA ILE A 86 -1.67 -16.64 3.75
C ILE A 86 -2.64 -16.01 4.75
N LYS A 87 -3.73 -16.72 5.09
CA LYS A 87 -4.72 -16.23 6.07
C LYS A 87 -4.14 -16.06 7.46
N THR A 88 -3.21 -16.93 7.84
CA THR A 88 -2.55 -16.87 9.15
C THR A 88 -1.57 -15.68 9.23
N LYS A 89 -1.01 -15.26 8.09
CA LYS A 89 -0.16 -14.07 7.97
C LYS A 89 -0.93 -12.78 7.68
N LEU A 90 -2.21 -12.86 7.31
CA LEU A 90 -2.99 -11.68 6.95
C LEU A 90 -3.47 -10.95 8.21
N ILE A 91 -3.29 -9.63 8.25
CA ILE A 91 -3.92 -8.80 9.28
C ILE A 91 -5.41 -8.74 9.01
N ILE A 92 -6.19 -9.32 9.91
CA ILE A 92 -7.64 -9.26 9.89
C ILE A 92 -8.07 -8.07 10.75
N LEU A 93 -8.66 -7.06 10.11
CA LEU A 93 -9.21 -5.89 10.79
C LEU A 93 -10.52 -6.24 11.50
N ASN A 94 -10.82 -5.52 12.57
CA ASN A 94 -12.14 -5.57 13.19
C ASN A 94 -13.19 -5.00 12.22
N ASN A 95 -14.36 -5.65 12.14
CA ASN A 95 -15.48 -5.23 11.28
C ASN A 95 -15.89 -3.77 11.48
N ASP A 96 -15.73 -3.22 12.69
CA ASP A 96 -16.12 -1.84 13.01
C ASP A 96 -15.20 -0.80 12.33
N ILE A 97 -13.97 -1.18 11.97
CA ILE A 97 -12.97 -0.29 11.37
C ILE A 97 -12.66 -0.60 9.91
N GLN A 98 -13.21 -1.69 9.35
CA GLN A 98 -12.88 -2.17 8.01
C GLN A 98 -13.14 -1.14 6.90
N ASP A 99 -14.21 -0.34 7.06
CA ASP A 99 -14.66 0.68 6.09
C ASP A 99 -14.15 2.08 6.46
N THR A 100 -13.23 2.18 7.41
CA THR A 100 -12.64 3.44 7.87
C THR A 100 -11.22 3.60 7.35
N MET A 101 -10.76 4.85 7.25
CA MET A 101 -9.36 5.16 6.94
C MET A 101 -8.48 5.03 8.21
N TRP A 102 -8.44 3.85 8.82
CA TRP A 102 -7.68 3.58 10.06
C TRP A 102 -6.17 3.79 9.94
N PHE A 103 -5.66 3.84 8.71
CA PHE A 103 -4.25 4.02 8.36
C PHE A 103 -3.85 5.48 8.05
N VAL A 104 -4.81 6.42 8.07
CA VAL A 104 -4.60 7.84 7.72
C VAL A 104 -4.37 8.68 8.97
#